data_AF-A0A835LJ38-F1
#
_entry.id   AF-A0A835LJ38-F1
#
_cell.length_a   1.000
_cell.length_b   1.000
_cell.length_c   1.000
_cell.angle_alpha   90.00
_cell.angle_beta   90.00
_cell.angle_gamma   90.00
#
_symmetry.space_group_name_H-M   'P 1'
#
loop_
_entity.id
_entity.type
_entity.pdbx_description
1 polymer ?
#
loop_
_entity_poly.entity_id
_entity_poly.type
_entity_poly.pdbx_seq_one_letter_code
_entity_poly.pdbx_strand_id
1 'polypeptide(L)'
;MISSLSWVPKGVSKPIPAEAEPPTKEEIEEILKQNAIKLSEDEEINDVSQALAAANALTSFATQDVTDALGELNMDNYDDEEDGVELFGAGIGDTYYASNDMDPFIKKGEDDEDSEDEDMIIKPTDAVIVSASHEDDVSQLQVCILEELENGELNFYPHHDIILPAFPLCTEWFDCNLKGGDRGNFIAVGSMEPAIEIWDLDLVDEVQPFLVLGGVAVAKKKKNRKKTSIKYKKDSHTDSVLCLAWNKVARKYLASASADKSVKIWDLFTGECFNTREHHTDKAIVLTLIFVKVLECH
;
A
#
# COMPACT_ATOMS: atom_id res chain seq x y z
N MET A 1 -4.48 8.73 -13.23
CA MET A 1 -5.15 10.02 -12.89
C MET A 1 -4.59 10.53 -11.57
N ILE A 2 -4.07 11.76 -11.52
CA ILE A 2 -3.59 12.37 -10.26
C ILE A 2 -4.81 12.84 -9.46
N SER A 3 -4.92 12.39 -8.22
CA SER A 3 -6.04 12.75 -7.34
C SER A 3 -5.73 13.91 -6.42
N SER A 4 -4.49 13.99 -5.91
CA SER A 4 -4.06 15.04 -4.98
C SER A 4 -2.54 15.25 -5.03
N LEU A 5 -2.10 16.42 -4.57
CA LEU A 5 -0.70 16.84 -4.55
C LEU A 5 -0.41 17.58 -3.25
N SER A 6 0.71 17.27 -2.61
CA SER A 6 1.18 17.92 -1.38
C SER A 6 2.63 18.35 -1.51
N TRP A 7 2.98 19.48 -0.90
CA TRP A 7 4.33 20.03 -0.89
C TRP A 7 5.02 19.72 0.44
N VAL A 8 6.25 19.22 0.36
CA VAL A 8 7.11 18.99 1.54
C VAL A 8 8.13 20.13 1.62
N PRO A 9 8.24 20.83 2.76
CA PRO A 9 9.24 21.88 2.95
C PRO A 9 10.67 21.36 2.78
N LYS A 10 11.51 22.18 2.16
CA LYS A 10 12.94 21.90 1.93
C LYS A 10 13.66 21.58 3.25
N GLY A 11 14.51 20.56 3.23
CA GLY A 11 15.38 20.17 4.34
C GLY A 11 14.70 19.46 5.52
N VAL A 12 13.48 18.95 5.33
CA VAL A 12 12.80 18.12 6.34
C VAL A 12 13.03 16.62 6.10
N SER A 13 13.11 16.19 4.85
CA SER A 13 13.39 14.80 4.49
C SER A 13 14.80 14.38 4.93
N LYS A 14 14.94 13.12 5.36
CA LYS A 14 16.26 12.55 5.60
C LYS A 14 17.05 12.43 4.29
N PRO A 15 18.38 12.64 4.32
CA PRO A 15 19.21 12.62 3.12
C PRO A 15 19.34 11.23 2.50
N ILE A 16 19.30 10.19 3.33
CA ILE A 16 19.24 8.79 2.87
C ILE A 16 17.96 8.24 3.49
N PRO A 17 16.90 8.04 2.71
CA PRO A 17 15.72 7.31 3.16
C PRO A 17 16.15 5.91 3.61
N ALA A 18 15.65 5.45 4.76
CA ALA A 18 15.98 4.10 5.20
C ALA A 18 15.07 3.10 4.45
N GLU A 19 15.65 2.03 3.91
CA GLU A 19 14.86 0.92 3.38
C GLU A 19 14.10 0.25 4.53
N ALA A 20 12.82 -0.01 4.34
CA ALA A 20 12.05 -0.78 5.30
C ALA A 20 12.66 -2.19 5.43
N GLU A 21 13.09 -2.57 6.63
CA GLU A 21 13.60 -3.93 6.85
C GLU A 21 12.50 -4.95 6.48
N PRO A 22 12.81 -5.98 5.67
CA PRO A 22 11.82 -6.95 5.26
C PRO A 22 11.23 -7.61 6.52
N PRO A 23 9.89 -7.74 6.60
CA PRO A 23 9.23 -8.27 7.78
C PRO A 23 9.79 -9.65 8.12
N THR A 24 9.95 -9.90 9.42
CA THR A 24 10.47 -11.18 9.90
C THR A 24 9.49 -12.30 9.54
N LYS A 25 9.98 -13.55 9.41
CA LYS A 25 9.14 -14.70 9.05
C LYS A 25 7.94 -14.87 9.98
N GLU A 26 8.06 -14.47 11.24
CA GLU A 26 6.99 -14.52 12.25
C GLU A 26 5.89 -13.48 11.96
N GLU A 27 6.26 -12.26 11.58
CA GLU A 27 5.31 -11.21 11.17
C GLU A 27 4.62 -11.57 9.86
N ILE A 28 5.34 -12.19 8.91
CA ILE A 28 4.74 -12.71 7.68
C ILE A 28 3.68 -13.78 8.01
N GLU A 29 3.98 -14.70 8.93
CA GLU A 29 3.00 -15.70 9.38
C GLU A 29 1.79 -15.08 10.10
N GLU A 30 1.98 -14.02 10.87
CA GLU A 30 0.87 -13.29 11.50
C GLU A 30 0.02 -12.54 10.49
N ILE A 31 0.62 -11.87 9.50
CA ILE A 31 -0.08 -11.21 8.40
C ILE A 31 -0.85 -12.24 7.58
N LEU A 32 -0.24 -13.40 7.28
CA LEU A 32 -0.91 -14.52 6.63
C LEU A 32 -2.08 -15.04 7.46
N LYS A 33 -1.95 -15.17 8.78
CA LYS A 33 -3.07 -15.57 9.66
C LYS A 33 -4.18 -14.52 9.68
N GLN A 34 -3.85 -13.24 9.76
CA GLN A 34 -4.84 -12.15 9.74
C GLN A 34 -5.57 -12.07 8.39
N ASN A 35 -4.86 -12.25 7.27
CA ASN A 35 -5.45 -12.29 5.94
C ASN A 35 -6.21 -13.60 5.66
N ALA A 36 -5.75 -14.74 6.16
CA ALA A 36 -6.46 -16.01 6.08
C ALA A 36 -7.78 -15.97 6.88
N ILE A 37 -7.82 -15.25 8.02
CA ILE A 37 -9.08 -15.02 8.74
C ILE A 37 -10.04 -14.19 7.90
N LYS A 38 -9.58 -13.14 7.20
CA LYS A 38 -10.42 -12.36 6.26
C LYS A 38 -10.91 -13.19 5.07
N LEU A 39 -10.08 -14.06 4.49
CA LEU A 39 -10.43 -14.95 3.37
C LEU A 39 -11.36 -16.09 3.79
N SER A 40 -11.19 -16.64 5.00
CA SER A 40 -12.06 -17.69 5.54
C SER A 40 -13.50 -17.25 5.82
N GLU A 41 -13.73 -15.94 5.98
CA GLU A 41 -15.08 -15.38 6.13
C GLU A 41 -15.77 -15.08 4.78
N ASP A 42 -15.03 -15.06 3.67
CA ASP A 42 -15.54 -14.69 2.34
C ASP A 42 -15.69 -15.87 1.35
N GLU A 43 -15.11 -17.05 1.61
CA GLU A 43 -15.24 -18.23 0.73
C GLU A 43 -15.70 -19.52 1.44
N GLU A 44 -16.92 -19.52 1.98
CA GLU A 44 -17.75 -20.73 1.95
C GLU A 44 -18.88 -20.56 0.93
N ILE A 45 -18.50 -20.31 -0.33
CA ILE A 45 -19.42 -20.40 -1.46
C ILE A 45 -19.11 -21.73 -2.15
N ASN A 46 -19.93 -22.74 -1.82
CA ASN A 46 -20.60 -23.76 -2.64
C ASN A 46 -19.95 -24.36 -3.93
N ASP A 47 -18.82 -23.88 -4.42
CA ASP A 47 -18.26 -24.23 -5.72
C ASP A 47 -17.58 -25.60 -5.71
N VAL A 48 -17.00 -26.02 -4.58
CA VAL A 48 -16.40 -27.36 -4.45
C VAL A 48 -17.48 -28.45 -4.54
N SER A 49 -18.66 -28.21 -3.96
CA SER A 49 -19.77 -29.19 -4.02
C SER A 49 -20.43 -29.23 -5.40
N GLN A 50 -20.49 -28.08 -6.09
CA GLN A 50 -21.04 -27.97 -7.43
C GLN A 50 -20.09 -28.55 -8.50
N ALA A 51 -18.78 -28.38 -8.34
CA ALA A 51 -17.75 -29.01 -9.16
C ALA A 51 -17.75 -30.55 -9.00
N LEU A 52 -17.90 -31.05 -7.78
CA LEU A 52 -17.96 -32.48 -7.50
C LEU A 52 -19.25 -33.12 -8.07
N ALA A 53 -20.38 -32.39 -8.02
CA ALA A 53 -21.62 -32.80 -8.67
C ALA A 53 -21.53 -32.79 -10.21
N ALA A 54 -20.85 -31.80 -10.80
CA ALA A 54 -20.61 -31.73 -12.24
C ALA A 54 -19.67 -32.85 -12.72
N ALA A 55 -18.62 -33.16 -11.95
CA ALA A 55 -17.71 -34.28 -12.23
C ALA A 55 -18.43 -35.63 -12.18
N ASN A 56 -19.31 -35.84 -11.18
CA ASN A 56 -20.12 -37.06 -11.07
C ASN A 56 -21.21 -37.16 -12.15
N ALA A 57 -21.69 -36.04 -12.70
CA ALA A 57 -22.60 -36.04 -13.84
C ALA A 57 -21.86 -36.38 -15.15
N LEU A 58 -20.64 -35.86 -15.34
CA LEU A 58 -19.82 -36.14 -16.53
C LEU A 58 -19.40 -37.61 -16.65
N THR A 59 -19.08 -38.28 -15.53
CA THR A 59 -18.67 -39.69 -15.52
C THR A 59 -19.78 -40.67 -15.92
N SER A 60 -21.03 -40.21 -15.98
CA SER A 60 -22.18 -41.02 -16.43
C SER A 60 -22.47 -40.97 -17.94
N PHE A 61 -21.74 -40.15 -18.71
CA PHE A 61 -22.03 -39.92 -20.15
C PHE A 61 -20.88 -40.20 -21.12
N ALA A 62 -19.68 -40.54 -20.64
CA ALA A 62 -18.54 -40.87 -21.51
C ALA A 62 -18.33 -42.39 -21.57
N THR A 63 -19.04 -43.03 -22.50
CA THR A 63 -18.88 -44.44 -22.87
C THR A 63 -17.53 -44.67 -23.57
N GLN A 64 -16.68 -45.50 -22.96
CA GLN A 64 -15.72 -46.46 -23.55
C GLN A 64 -14.69 -46.06 -24.62
N ASP A 65 -14.86 -44.97 -25.36
CA ASP A 65 -14.01 -44.62 -26.52
C ASP A 65 -12.81 -43.74 -26.15
N VAL A 66 -12.89 -43.00 -25.04
CA VAL A 66 -11.78 -42.16 -24.53
C VAL A 66 -10.82 -42.98 -23.65
N THR A 67 -11.30 -44.05 -23.02
CA THR A 67 -10.49 -44.91 -22.15
C THR A 67 -9.50 -45.76 -22.93
N ASP A 68 -9.83 -46.20 -24.15
CA ASP A 68 -8.89 -46.92 -25.02
C ASP A 68 -7.82 -45.97 -25.60
N ALA A 69 -8.17 -44.72 -25.91
CA ALA A 69 -7.22 -43.72 -26.40
C ALA A 69 -6.25 -43.21 -25.30
N LEU A 70 -6.66 -43.25 -24.03
CA LEU A 70 -5.81 -42.83 -22.89
C LEU A 70 -4.86 -43.96 -22.43
N GLY A 71 -5.23 -45.23 -22.67
CA GLY A 71 -4.38 -46.39 -22.37
C GLY A 71 -3.15 -46.51 -23.29
N GLU A 72 -3.22 -46.01 -24.52
CA GLU A 72 -2.07 -46.00 -25.44
C GLU A 72 -0.93 -45.07 -25.01
N LEU A 73 -1.20 -44.07 -24.17
CA LEU A 73 -0.22 -43.05 -23.77
C LEU A 73 0.63 -43.46 -22.55
N ASN A 74 0.37 -44.63 -21.95
CA ASN A 74 1.12 -45.24 -20.85
C ASN A 74 1.68 -44.24 -19.81
N MET A 75 0.85 -43.28 -19.38
CA MET A 75 1.23 -42.20 -18.45
C MET A 75 1.64 -42.71 -17.06
N ASP A 76 1.20 -43.92 -16.70
CA ASP A 76 1.52 -44.54 -15.39
C ASP A 76 2.97 -45.02 -15.29
N ASN A 77 3.67 -45.11 -16.42
CA ASN A 77 5.08 -45.53 -16.52
C ASN A 77 5.98 -44.42 -17.08
N TYR A 78 5.52 -43.16 -17.09
CA TYR A 78 6.28 -42.01 -17.60
C TYR A 78 7.56 -41.73 -16.78
N ASP A 79 7.57 -42.08 -15.49
CA ASP A 79 8.73 -41.95 -14.61
C ASP A 79 9.72 -43.14 -14.71
N ASP A 80 9.38 -44.18 -15.47
CA ASP A 80 10.20 -45.40 -15.59
C ASP A 80 11.05 -45.45 -16.89
N GLU A 81 11.09 -44.38 -17.68
CA GLU A 81 12.00 -44.29 -18.84
C GLU A 81 13.44 -44.01 -18.40
N GLU A 82 14.27 -45.04 -18.43
CA GLU A 82 15.73 -44.98 -18.29
C GLU A 82 16.38 -44.41 -19.56
N ASP A 83 15.95 -43.22 -19.99
CA ASP A 83 16.63 -42.45 -21.04
C ASP A 83 17.50 -41.39 -20.39
N GLY A 84 18.78 -41.73 -20.25
CA GLY A 84 19.84 -40.83 -19.82
C GLY A 84 19.96 -39.63 -20.76
N VAL A 85 19.23 -38.57 -20.46
CA VAL A 85 19.55 -37.23 -20.93
C VAL A 85 20.76 -36.75 -20.13
N GLU A 86 21.94 -36.75 -20.74
CA GLU A 86 23.08 -35.95 -20.27
C GLU A 86 22.72 -34.46 -20.42
N LEU A 87 21.82 -33.97 -19.57
CA LEU A 87 21.37 -32.58 -19.49
C LEU A 87 22.26 -31.75 -18.54
N PHE A 88 23.48 -32.23 -18.29
CA PHE A 88 24.52 -31.52 -17.57
C PHE A 88 25.81 -31.66 -18.36
N GLY A 89 26.01 -30.75 -19.31
CA GLY A 89 27.37 -30.35 -19.63
C GLY A 89 28.05 -29.98 -18.31
N ALA A 90 29.21 -30.57 -18.05
CA ALA A 90 30.02 -30.35 -16.85
C ALA A 90 30.61 -28.91 -16.83
N GLY A 91 29.75 -27.91 -16.85
CA GLY A 91 30.07 -26.50 -16.69
C GLY A 91 29.31 -25.95 -15.49
N ILE A 92 30.04 -25.36 -14.55
CA ILE A 92 29.52 -24.63 -13.39
C ILE A 92 28.92 -23.29 -13.90
N GLY A 93 27.95 -23.36 -14.80
CA GLY A 93 27.58 -22.23 -15.66
C GLY A 93 26.20 -21.62 -15.44
N ASP A 94 25.30 -22.31 -14.75
CA ASP A 94 23.88 -21.91 -14.63
C ASP A 94 23.39 -21.83 -13.17
N THR A 95 24.30 -21.62 -12.21
CA THR A 95 23.91 -21.49 -10.81
C THR A 95 23.41 -20.08 -10.53
N TYR A 96 22.14 -19.97 -10.18
CA TYR A 96 21.56 -18.81 -9.49
C TYR A 96 22.45 -18.41 -8.30
N TYR A 97 22.97 -17.17 -8.33
CA TYR A 97 23.75 -16.62 -7.22
C TYR A 97 22.81 -15.90 -6.25
N ALA A 98 22.93 -16.21 -4.96
CA ALA A 98 22.05 -15.68 -3.92
C ALA A 98 22.26 -14.19 -3.62
N SER A 99 23.39 -13.62 -4.06
CA SER A 99 23.70 -12.20 -3.98
C SER A 99 24.62 -11.82 -5.12
N ASN A 100 24.55 -10.55 -5.54
CA ASN A 100 25.37 -10.01 -6.63
C ASN A 100 26.88 -10.19 -6.37
N ASP A 101 27.32 -10.21 -5.11
CA ASP A 101 28.73 -10.40 -4.74
C ASP A 101 29.27 -11.80 -5.02
N MET A 102 28.38 -12.80 -5.15
CA MET A 102 28.77 -14.18 -5.43
C MET A 102 28.74 -14.51 -6.92
N ASP A 103 28.27 -13.60 -7.77
CA ASP A 103 28.20 -13.80 -9.22
C ASP A 103 29.53 -13.44 -9.90
N PRO A 104 30.27 -14.42 -10.45
CA PRO A 104 31.55 -14.17 -11.14
C PRO A 104 31.42 -13.33 -12.42
N PHE A 105 30.20 -13.15 -12.94
CA PHE A 105 29.91 -12.37 -14.14
C PHE A 105 29.44 -10.94 -13.83
N ILE A 106 28.98 -10.67 -12.60
CA ILE A 106 28.77 -9.31 -12.10
C ILE A 106 30.11 -8.82 -11.54
N LYS A 107 30.92 -8.25 -12.42
CA LYS A 107 32.07 -7.47 -11.98
C LYS A 107 31.55 -6.12 -11.51
N LYS A 108 31.41 -5.95 -10.20
CA LYS A 108 31.37 -4.63 -9.57
C LYS A 108 32.65 -3.89 -9.97
N GLY A 109 32.59 -3.09 -11.03
CA GLY A 109 33.60 -2.10 -11.29
C GLY A 109 33.44 -1.02 -10.23
N GLU A 110 34.52 -0.67 -9.54
CA GLU A 110 34.54 0.40 -8.52
C GLU A 110 34.14 1.79 -9.05
N ASP A 111 33.72 1.91 -10.32
CA ASP A 111 33.35 3.16 -10.99
C ASP A 111 31.85 3.27 -11.36
N ASP A 112 31.05 2.19 -11.22
CA ASP A 112 29.62 2.18 -11.65
C ASP A 112 28.61 2.18 -10.48
N GLU A 113 29.05 2.00 -9.22
CA GLU A 113 28.15 2.07 -8.05
C GLU A 113 27.87 3.52 -7.60
N ASP A 114 28.77 4.47 -7.90
CA ASP A 114 28.65 5.84 -7.39
C ASP A 114 27.53 6.66 -8.07
N SER A 115 27.12 6.35 -9.31
CA SER A 115 26.17 7.21 -10.04
C SER A 115 24.69 6.93 -9.74
N GLU A 116 24.30 5.70 -9.39
CA GLU A 116 22.90 5.35 -9.11
C GLU A 116 22.54 5.62 -7.64
N ASP A 117 23.51 5.45 -6.72
CA ASP A 117 23.32 5.74 -5.30
C ASP A 117 23.18 7.26 -5.03
N GLU A 118 23.80 8.11 -5.85
CA GLU A 118 23.65 9.57 -5.77
C GLU A 118 22.22 10.05 -6.06
N ASP A 119 21.48 9.35 -6.95
CA ASP A 119 20.12 9.71 -7.34
C ASP A 119 19.06 9.39 -6.26
N MET A 120 19.39 8.49 -5.31
CA MET A 120 18.57 8.20 -4.12
C MET A 120 18.85 9.13 -2.93
N ILE A 121 19.83 10.03 -3.03
CA ILE A 121 20.18 10.95 -1.95
C ILE A 121 19.37 12.24 -2.08
N ILE A 122 18.49 12.49 -1.11
CA ILE A 122 17.71 13.73 -1.05
C ILE A 122 18.58 14.85 -0.47
N LYS A 123 18.96 15.85 -1.27
CA LYS A 123 19.76 16.97 -0.75
C LYS A 123 18.87 17.88 0.10
N PRO A 124 19.41 18.52 1.16
CA PRO A 124 18.63 19.45 1.99
C PRO A 124 18.06 20.67 1.24
N THR A 125 18.61 20.99 0.06
CA THR A 125 18.17 22.08 -0.82
C THR A 125 16.98 21.72 -1.71
N ASP A 126 16.68 20.44 -1.83
CA ASP A 126 15.74 19.93 -2.80
C ASP A 126 14.31 20.10 -2.30
N ALA A 127 13.41 20.45 -3.20
CA ALA A 127 11.98 20.49 -2.90
C ALA A 127 11.37 19.12 -3.18
N VAL A 128 10.69 18.56 -2.19
CA VAL A 128 10.00 17.28 -2.37
C VAL A 128 8.51 17.54 -2.60
N ILE A 129 7.97 16.91 -3.63
CA ILE A 129 6.57 16.97 -4.02
C ILE A 129 6.02 15.56 -3.94
N VAL A 130 4.89 15.41 -3.27
CA VAL A 130 4.20 14.13 -3.23
C VAL A 130 2.94 14.22 -4.06
N SER A 131 2.81 13.33 -5.04
CA SER A 131 1.62 13.22 -5.87
C SER A 131 0.94 11.87 -5.63
N ALA A 132 -0.35 11.90 -5.33
CA ALA A 132 -1.15 10.69 -5.22
C ALA A 132 -1.83 10.44 -6.56
N SER A 133 -1.66 9.24 -7.10
CA SER A 133 -2.20 8.87 -8.40
C SER A 133 -2.85 7.49 -8.33
N HIS A 134 -3.79 7.28 -9.24
CA HIS A 134 -4.42 5.99 -9.46
C HIS A 134 -4.43 5.69 -10.96
N GLU A 135 -3.84 4.57 -11.36
CA GLU A 135 -3.73 4.13 -12.74
C GLU A 135 -3.96 2.62 -12.79
N ASP A 136 -4.85 2.20 -13.69
CA ASP A 136 -5.13 0.78 -14.01
C ASP A 136 -5.22 -0.15 -12.78
N ASP A 137 -6.06 0.25 -11.82
CA ASP A 137 -6.34 -0.43 -10.55
C ASP A 137 -5.23 -0.39 -9.49
N VAL A 138 -4.07 0.20 -9.79
CA VAL A 138 -3.00 0.45 -8.82
C VAL A 138 -3.12 1.88 -8.29
N SER A 139 -3.19 1.99 -6.96
CA SER A 139 -3.12 3.28 -6.27
C SER A 139 -1.70 3.47 -5.76
N GLN A 140 -1.07 4.60 -6.08
CA GLN A 140 0.31 4.85 -5.68
C GLN A 140 0.52 6.31 -5.28
N LEU A 141 1.40 6.49 -4.31
CA LEU A 141 1.88 7.77 -3.84
C LEU A 141 3.30 7.96 -4.36
N GLN A 142 3.45 8.79 -5.38
CA GLN A 142 4.72 9.05 -6.02
C GLN A 142 5.40 10.24 -5.35
N VAL A 143 6.61 10.02 -4.84
CA VAL A 143 7.48 11.05 -4.27
C VAL A 143 8.42 11.52 -5.37
N CYS A 144 8.32 12.80 -5.69
CA CYS A 144 9.11 13.46 -6.72
C CYS A 144 10.04 14.50 -6.12
N ILE A 145 11.24 14.61 -6.67
CA ILE A 145 12.23 15.61 -6.28
C ILE A 145 12.26 16.70 -7.34
N LEU A 146 12.28 17.94 -6.88
CA LEU A 146 12.48 19.13 -7.68
C LEU A 146 13.82 19.76 -7.28
N GLU A 147 14.82 19.48 -8.11
CA GLU A 147 16.18 20.01 -7.99
C GLU A 147 16.30 21.30 -8.80
N GLU A 148 16.91 22.31 -8.21
CA GLU A 148 17.24 23.56 -8.88
C GLU A 148 18.71 23.52 -9.28
N LEU A 149 18.98 23.39 -10.58
CA LEU A 149 20.33 23.31 -11.13
C LEU A 149 21.02 24.70 -11.07
N GLU A 150 22.34 24.71 -11.08
CA GLU A 150 23.13 25.97 -11.03
C GLU A 150 22.85 26.92 -12.21
N ASN A 151 22.33 26.39 -13.32
CA ASN A 151 21.93 27.14 -14.50
C ASN A 151 20.53 27.79 -14.36
N GLY A 152 19.82 27.57 -13.25
CA GLY A 152 18.46 28.05 -12.98
C GLY A 152 17.35 27.23 -13.65
N GLU A 153 17.69 26.10 -14.27
CA GLU A 153 16.70 25.14 -14.76
C GLU A 153 16.22 24.24 -13.63
N LEU A 154 14.94 23.88 -13.66
CA LEU A 154 14.34 22.98 -12.67
C LEU A 154 14.31 21.58 -13.25
N ASN A 155 15.00 20.65 -12.58
CA ASN A 155 14.90 19.24 -12.85
C ASN A 155 13.79 18.64 -11.96
N PHE A 156 12.91 17.84 -12.55
CA PHE A 156 11.83 17.16 -11.83
C PHE A 156 11.83 15.69 -12.19
N TYR A 157 12.08 14.84 -11.20
CA TYR A 157 12.15 13.40 -11.39
C TYR A 157 11.44 12.66 -10.26
N PRO A 158 10.82 11.51 -10.55
CA PRO A 158 10.29 10.63 -9.52
C PRO A 158 11.43 9.90 -8.82
N HIS A 159 11.43 9.87 -7.49
CA HIS A 159 12.44 9.17 -6.70
C HIS A 159 11.97 7.79 -6.25
N HIS A 160 10.74 7.68 -5.72
CA HIS A 160 10.15 6.41 -5.31
C HIS A 160 8.63 6.52 -5.26
N ASP A 161 7.96 5.37 -5.28
CA ASP A 161 6.52 5.26 -5.17
C ASP A 161 6.14 4.31 -4.03
N ILE A 162 5.04 4.66 -3.36
CA ILE A 162 4.46 3.85 -2.28
C ILE A 162 3.11 3.34 -2.75
N ILE A 163 2.94 2.02 -2.77
CA ILE A 163 1.69 1.39 -3.22
C ILE A 163 0.66 1.51 -2.10
N LEU A 164 -0.47 2.11 -2.42
CA LEU A 164 -1.59 2.30 -1.50
C LEU A 164 -2.65 1.20 -1.67
N PRO A 165 -3.28 0.74 -0.58
CA PRO A 165 -4.30 -0.30 -0.64
C PRO A 165 -5.64 0.20 -1.22
N ALA A 166 -5.87 1.50 -1.24
CA ALA A 166 -7.13 2.11 -1.66
C ALA A 166 -6.90 3.41 -2.45
N PHE A 167 -7.94 3.83 -3.18
CA PHE A 167 -7.88 5.04 -4.02
C PHE A 167 -7.68 6.31 -3.17
N PRO A 168 -6.56 7.04 -3.30
CA PRO A 168 -6.33 8.26 -2.55
C PRO A 168 -7.19 9.40 -3.11
N LEU A 169 -7.91 10.11 -2.24
CA LEU A 169 -8.71 11.29 -2.59
C LEU A 169 -8.02 12.59 -2.17
N CYS A 170 -7.33 12.56 -1.04
CA CYS A 170 -6.63 13.72 -0.50
C CYS A 170 -5.35 13.29 0.22
N THR A 171 -4.35 14.16 0.21
CA THR A 171 -3.09 13.98 0.93
C THR A 171 -2.72 15.28 1.64
N GLU A 172 -2.14 15.15 2.83
CA GLU A 172 -1.68 16.29 3.62
C GLU A 172 -0.38 15.94 4.33
N TRP A 173 0.66 16.74 4.10
CA TRP A 173 1.95 16.58 4.77
C TRP A 173 1.98 17.26 6.14
N PHE A 174 2.68 16.66 7.10
CA PHE A 174 2.88 17.23 8.43
C PHE A 174 4.19 16.81 9.11
N ASP A 175 4.70 17.67 10.00
CA ASP A 175 6.01 17.49 10.66
C ASP A 175 5.96 16.94 12.10
N CYS A 176 4.83 16.35 12.49
CA CYS A 176 4.59 15.93 13.86
C CYS A 176 5.54 14.81 14.27
N ASN A 177 6.20 14.96 15.41
CA ASN A 177 7.10 13.96 15.94
C ASN A 177 6.34 12.77 16.57
N LEU A 178 6.01 11.75 15.78
CA LEU A 178 5.40 10.52 16.30
C LEU A 178 6.43 9.51 16.83
N LYS A 179 7.71 9.63 16.44
CA LYS A 179 8.78 8.68 16.76
C LYS A 179 9.70 9.10 17.91
N GLY A 180 9.48 10.26 18.54
CA GLY A 180 10.28 10.73 19.69
C GLY A 180 11.49 11.64 19.40
N GLY A 181 11.64 12.18 18.18
CA GLY A 181 12.66 13.18 17.77
C GLY A 181 12.20 14.65 17.65
N ASP A 182 12.95 15.51 16.96
CA ASP A 182 12.63 16.95 16.85
C ASP A 182 11.68 17.30 15.68
N ARG A 183 11.69 16.51 14.61
CA ARG A 183 10.84 16.66 13.41
C ARG A 183 10.51 15.30 12.81
N GLY A 184 9.27 15.14 12.35
CA GLY A 184 8.84 13.98 11.55
C GLY A 184 8.62 14.37 10.09
N ASN A 185 8.59 13.38 9.20
CA ASN A 185 8.25 13.57 7.80
C ASN A 185 7.12 12.62 7.42
N PHE A 186 5.89 13.01 7.75
CA PHE A 186 4.73 12.13 7.58
C PHE A 186 3.75 12.71 6.58
N ILE A 187 3.05 11.82 5.89
CA ILE A 187 1.93 12.17 5.03
C ILE A 187 0.67 11.43 5.47
N ALA A 188 -0.41 12.18 5.65
CA ALA A 188 -1.72 11.61 5.86
C ALA A 188 -2.40 11.45 4.50
N VAL A 189 -2.88 10.25 4.22
CA VAL A 189 -3.60 9.87 3.01
C VAL A 189 -5.04 9.56 3.39
N GLY A 190 -5.97 10.31 2.79
CA GLY A 190 -7.40 10.05 2.89
C GLY A 190 -7.87 9.38 1.61
N SER A 191 -8.46 8.20 1.74
CA SER A 191 -8.89 7.38 0.61
C SER A 191 -10.41 7.28 0.51
N MET A 192 -10.89 6.48 -0.43
CA MET A 192 -12.30 6.07 -0.50
C MET A 192 -12.75 5.29 0.74
N GLU A 193 -11.81 4.70 1.49
CA GLU A 193 -12.09 4.03 2.75
C GLU A 193 -12.35 5.06 3.87
N PRO A 194 -13.08 4.68 4.94
CA PRO A 194 -13.31 5.52 6.11
C PRO A 194 -12.06 5.65 7.01
N ALA A 195 -10.99 4.93 6.69
CA ALA A 195 -9.72 4.97 7.41
C ALA A 195 -8.83 6.08 6.83
N ILE A 196 -8.07 6.73 7.69
CA ILE A 196 -7.02 7.67 7.29
C ILE A 196 -5.69 6.99 7.58
N GLU A 197 -4.84 6.90 6.57
CA GLU A 197 -3.55 6.23 6.65
C GLU A 197 -2.44 7.27 6.77
N ILE A 198 -1.45 6.98 7.60
CA ILE A 198 -0.28 7.84 7.79
C ILE A 198 0.93 7.04 7.37
N TRP A 199 1.68 7.59 6.43
CA TRP A 199 2.88 7.01 5.84
C TRP A 199 4.09 7.84 6.24
N ASP A 200 5.23 7.19 6.47
CA ASP A 200 6.49 7.88 6.70
C ASP A 200 7.21 8.07 5.36
N LEU A 201 7.51 9.31 5.00
CA LEU A 201 8.22 9.64 3.75
C LEU A 201 9.73 9.47 3.87
N ASP A 202 10.25 9.22 5.08
CA ASP A 202 11.67 8.90 5.29
C ASP A 202 11.97 7.40 5.11
N LEU A 203 10.94 6.58 4.87
CA LEU A 203 11.07 5.13 4.68
C LEU A 203 10.64 4.76 3.26
N VAL A 204 11.51 4.04 2.55
CA VAL A 204 11.26 3.55 1.19
C VAL A 204 10.77 2.11 1.26
N ASP A 205 9.90 1.72 0.32
CA ASP A 205 9.29 0.40 0.21
C ASP A 205 8.47 -0.06 1.43
N GLU A 206 7.86 0.88 2.16
CA GLU A 206 6.88 0.53 3.19
C GLU A 206 5.66 -0.16 2.56
N VAL A 207 5.39 -1.40 3.00
CA VAL A 207 4.21 -2.17 2.56
C VAL A 207 2.97 -1.85 3.42
N GLN A 208 3.16 -1.19 4.57
CA GLN A 208 2.10 -0.89 5.53
C GLN A 208 2.22 0.53 6.08
N PRO A 209 1.08 1.20 6.32
CA PRO A 209 1.08 2.53 6.92
C PRO A 209 1.56 2.49 8.37
N PHE A 210 2.35 3.48 8.77
CA PHE A 210 2.82 3.67 10.15
C PHE A 210 1.68 3.79 11.17
N LEU A 211 0.61 4.54 10.82
CA LEU A 211 -0.56 4.70 11.69
C LEU A 211 -1.85 4.75 10.86
N VAL A 212 -2.88 4.04 11.32
CA VAL A 212 -4.22 4.07 10.72
C VAL A 212 -5.21 4.66 11.72
N LEU A 213 -5.74 5.84 11.40
CA LEU A 213 -6.76 6.51 12.20
C LEU A 213 -8.15 6.01 11.78
N GLY A 214 -8.87 5.43 12.75
CA GLY A 214 -10.21 4.89 12.53
C GLY A 214 -10.24 3.59 11.72
N GLY A 215 -11.24 3.48 10.83
CA GLY A 215 -11.46 2.34 9.96
C GLY A 215 -12.55 1.36 10.43
N VAL A 216 -12.70 0.29 9.65
CA VAL A 216 -13.68 -0.78 9.90
C VAL A 216 -13.12 -1.76 10.93
N ALA A 217 -13.89 -2.05 11.99
CA ALA A 217 -13.49 -2.99 13.03
C ALA A 217 -13.89 -4.44 12.70
N VAL A 218 -15.09 -4.64 12.11
CA VAL A 218 -15.58 -5.96 11.67
C VAL A 218 -16.61 -5.77 10.54
N ALA A 219 -16.42 -6.46 9.41
CA ALA A 219 -17.42 -6.53 8.34
C ALA A 219 -18.13 -7.89 8.39
N LYS A 220 -19.37 -7.95 8.91
CA LYS A 220 -20.13 -9.21 8.89
C LYS A 220 -21.05 -9.25 7.67
N LYS A 221 -20.81 -10.19 6.74
CA LYS A 221 -21.78 -10.57 5.69
C LYS A 221 -22.85 -11.47 6.31
N LYS A 222 -24.11 -11.04 6.33
CA LYS A 222 -25.24 -11.90 6.75
C LYS A 222 -25.66 -12.78 5.57
N LYS A 223 -25.55 -14.11 5.73
CA LYS A 223 -25.91 -15.18 4.77
C LYS A 223 -27.31 -15.10 4.10
N ASN A 224 -28.17 -14.12 4.42
CA ASN A 224 -29.53 -14.01 3.85
C ASN A 224 -30.06 -12.59 3.57
N ARG A 225 -29.22 -11.54 3.61
CA ARG A 225 -29.61 -10.19 3.15
C ARG A 225 -28.43 -9.60 2.38
N LYS A 226 -28.70 -8.99 1.21
CA LYS A 226 -27.77 -8.15 0.41
C LYS A 226 -27.25 -6.90 1.15
N LYS A 227 -27.22 -6.89 2.49
CA LYS A 227 -26.71 -5.78 3.31
C LYS A 227 -25.67 -6.32 4.27
N THR A 228 -24.41 -6.00 3.98
CA THR A 228 -23.27 -6.06 4.90
C THR A 228 -23.52 -5.09 6.05
N SER A 229 -23.46 -5.58 7.29
CA SER A 229 -23.44 -4.69 8.47
C SER A 229 -21.98 -4.43 8.81
N ILE A 230 -21.48 -3.27 8.38
CA ILE A 230 -20.13 -2.80 8.67
C ILE A 230 -20.14 -2.19 10.08
N LYS A 231 -19.30 -2.70 10.99
CA LYS A 231 -19.09 -2.11 12.30
C LYS A 231 -17.79 -1.33 12.28
N TYR A 232 -17.88 -0.01 12.37
CA TYR A 232 -16.74 0.88 12.41
C TYR A 232 -16.09 0.91 13.80
N LYS A 233 -14.80 1.26 13.88
CA LYS A 233 -14.14 1.56 15.16
C LYS A 233 -14.83 2.75 15.84
N LYS A 234 -14.71 2.82 17.15
CA LYS A 234 -15.25 3.93 17.94
C LYS A 234 -14.68 5.24 17.37
N ASP A 235 -15.58 6.17 17.06
CA ASP A 235 -15.28 7.49 16.48
C ASP A 235 -14.65 7.50 15.07
N SER A 236 -14.71 6.40 14.31
CA SER A 236 -14.34 6.36 12.89
C SER A 236 -15.33 7.10 11.99
N HIS A 237 -14.87 7.52 10.81
CA HIS A 237 -15.76 7.92 9.71
C HIS A 237 -16.60 6.74 9.24
N THR A 238 -17.75 7.05 8.63
CA THR A 238 -18.65 6.03 8.04
C THR A 238 -18.61 6.01 6.51
N ASP A 239 -18.01 7.02 5.89
CA ASP A 239 -17.93 7.22 4.44
C ASP A 239 -16.54 7.76 4.06
N SER A 240 -16.26 7.86 2.77
CA SER A 240 -14.95 8.27 2.21
C SER A 240 -14.44 9.61 2.75
N VAL A 241 -13.12 9.72 2.93
CA VAL A 241 -12.46 10.93 3.43
C VAL A 241 -12.12 11.83 2.25
N LEU A 242 -12.74 13.02 2.20
CA LEU A 242 -12.63 13.94 1.08
C LEU A 242 -11.51 14.96 1.23
N CYS A 243 -11.16 15.31 2.47
CA CYS A 243 -10.14 16.33 2.75
C CYS A 243 -9.50 16.09 4.11
N LEU A 244 -8.21 16.39 4.19
CA LEU A 244 -7.39 16.38 5.39
C LEU A 244 -6.71 17.74 5.52
N ALA A 245 -6.53 18.20 6.75
CA ALA A 245 -5.69 19.36 7.01
C ALA A 245 -5.04 19.26 8.38
N TRP A 246 -3.76 19.58 8.43
CA TRP A 246 -2.99 19.52 9.66
C TRP A 246 -2.83 20.90 10.29
N ASN A 247 -2.91 20.95 11.63
CA ASN A 247 -2.76 22.20 12.37
C ASN A 247 -1.28 22.50 12.68
N LYS A 248 -0.77 23.60 12.11
CA LYS A 248 0.61 24.07 12.33
C LYS A 248 0.89 24.63 13.73
N VAL A 249 -0.14 25.13 14.41
CA VAL A 249 -0.03 25.68 15.79
C VAL A 249 -0.06 24.55 16.79
N ALA A 250 -1.09 23.70 16.71
CA ALA A 250 -1.25 22.54 17.57
C ALA A 250 -0.91 21.27 16.77
N ARG A 251 0.39 20.99 16.65
CA ARG A 251 0.97 19.92 15.81
C ARG A 251 0.42 18.51 16.01
N LYS A 252 -0.21 18.26 17.16
CA LYS A 252 -0.81 16.97 17.49
C LYS A 252 -2.17 16.72 16.83
N TYR A 253 -2.80 17.76 16.30
CA TYR A 253 -4.17 17.67 15.80
C TYR A 253 -4.22 17.65 14.27
N LEU A 254 -4.92 16.64 13.74
CA LEU A 254 -5.27 16.52 12.33
C LEU A 254 -6.78 16.64 12.17
N ALA A 255 -7.25 17.46 11.25
CA ALA A 255 -8.65 17.57 10.91
C ALA A 255 -8.95 16.75 9.65
N SER A 256 -10.07 16.04 9.65
CA SER A 256 -10.57 15.29 8.49
C SER A 256 -12.02 15.64 8.19
N ALA A 257 -12.34 15.68 6.91
CA ALA A 257 -13.69 15.82 6.38
C ALA A 257 -14.07 14.57 5.60
N SER A 258 -15.24 14.02 5.88
CA SER A 258 -15.77 12.86 5.16
C SER A 258 -17.08 13.21 4.44
N ALA A 259 -17.41 12.40 3.44
CA ALA A 259 -18.70 12.39 2.79
C ALA A 259 -19.87 12.04 3.73
N ASP A 260 -19.58 11.55 4.94
CA ASP A 260 -20.54 11.31 6.03
C ASP A 260 -21.10 12.60 6.67
N LYS A 261 -20.67 13.77 6.18
CA LYS A 261 -21.05 15.11 6.66
C LYS A 261 -20.54 15.45 8.07
N SER A 262 -19.61 14.64 8.59
CA SER A 262 -18.90 14.92 9.83
C SER A 262 -17.50 15.47 9.55
N VAL A 263 -17.06 16.36 10.43
CA VAL A 263 -15.67 16.78 10.55
C VAL A 263 -15.13 16.22 11.84
N LYS A 264 -14.02 15.50 11.77
CA LYS A 264 -13.36 14.90 12.93
C LYS A 264 -12.01 15.55 13.17
N ILE A 265 -11.65 15.67 14.43
CA ILE A 265 -10.33 16.11 14.88
C ILE A 265 -9.68 14.92 15.57
N TRP A 266 -8.53 14.51 15.05
CA TRP A 266 -7.74 13.38 15.51
C TRP A 266 -6.55 13.86 16.32
N ASP A 267 -6.25 13.16 17.42
CA ASP A 267 -4.98 13.33 18.12
C ASP A 267 -3.99 12.27 17.61
N LEU A 268 -2.96 12.72 16.92
CA LEU A 268 -1.99 11.87 16.22
C LEU A 268 -1.17 10.99 17.19
N PHE A 269 -0.98 11.40 18.45
CA PHE A 269 -0.22 10.63 19.43
C PHE A 269 -1.00 9.45 20.00
N THR A 270 -2.31 9.63 20.15
CA THR A 270 -3.19 8.58 20.72
C THR A 270 -3.84 7.73 19.63
N GLY A 271 -3.91 8.24 18.41
CA GLY A 271 -4.69 7.65 17.33
C GLY A 271 -6.21 7.74 17.55
N GLU A 272 -6.66 8.50 18.55
CA GLU A 272 -8.08 8.63 18.90
C GLU A 272 -8.68 9.92 18.31
N CYS A 273 -9.99 9.86 18.03
CA CYS A 273 -10.76 11.03 17.65
C CYS A 273 -11.06 11.87 18.90
N PHE A 274 -10.48 13.07 18.96
CA PHE A 274 -10.69 14.02 20.05
C PHE A 274 -12.08 14.68 19.98
N ASN A 275 -12.55 15.03 18.79
CA ASN A 275 -13.84 15.73 18.65
C ASN A 275 -14.49 15.44 17.30
N THR A 276 -15.82 15.27 17.29
CA THR A 276 -16.64 15.11 16.09
C THR A 276 -17.63 16.26 16.00
N ARG A 277 -17.67 16.95 14.85
CA ARG A 277 -18.60 18.05 14.56
C ARG A 277 -19.50 17.67 13.39
N GLU A 278 -20.81 17.63 13.61
CA GLU A 278 -21.80 17.15 12.62
C GLU A 278 -22.71 18.26 12.06
N HIS A 279 -22.27 19.53 12.11
CA HIS A 279 -23.15 20.67 11.80
C HIS A 279 -23.26 21.04 10.31
N HIS A 280 -22.71 20.25 9.38
CA HIS A 280 -22.72 20.58 7.96
C HIS A 280 -23.90 19.94 7.22
N THR A 281 -24.82 20.77 6.75
CA THR A 281 -26.00 20.34 5.98
C THR A 281 -25.68 19.95 4.53
N ASP A 282 -24.49 20.27 4.01
CA ASP A 282 -24.10 20.03 2.61
C ASP A 282 -22.65 19.53 2.46
N LYS A 283 -22.40 18.65 1.48
CA LYS A 283 -21.11 17.97 1.22
C LYS A 283 -20.05 18.93 0.65
N ALA A 284 -20.47 19.92 -0.13
CA ALA A 284 -19.57 20.83 -0.86
C ALA A 284 -18.89 21.91 0.02
N ILE A 285 -19.40 22.16 1.24
CA ILE A 285 -18.94 23.27 2.09
C ILE A 285 -17.81 22.83 3.05
N VAL A 286 -17.61 21.53 3.22
CA VAL A 286 -16.65 21.00 4.20
C VAL A 286 -15.20 21.29 3.78
N LEU A 287 -14.91 21.31 2.48
CA LEU A 287 -13.59 21.63 1.93
C LEU A 287 -13.10 23.04 2.29
N THR A 288 -13.97 24.05 2.21
CA THR A 288 -13.59 25.46 2.41
C THR A 288 -13.43 25.81 3.89
N LEU A 289 -14.17 25.14 4.78
CA LEU A 289 -14.18 25.49 6.21
C LEU A 289 -12.96 24.98 6.98
N ILE A 290 -12.35 23.88 6.56
CA ILE A 290 -11.14 23.36 7.23
C ILE A 290 -9.95 24.31 7.02
N PHE A 291 -9.78 24.84 5.80
CA PHE A 291 -8.73 25.81 5.50
C PHE A 291 -8.90 27.16 6.24
N VAL A 292 -10.14 27.63 6.43
CA VAL A 292 -10.38 28.96 7.04
C VAL A 292 -10.42 28.91 8.57
N LYS A 293 -10.97 27.86 9.20
CA LYS A 293 -11.15 27.85 10.67
C LYS A 293 -10.00 27.26 11.47
N VAL A 294 -9.17 26.38 10.91
CA VAL A 294 -8.01 25.85 11.65
C VAL A 294 -6.93 26.93 11.83
N LEU A 295 -6.87 27.91 10.91
CA LEU A 295 -5.99 29.08 11.02
C LEU A 295 -6.50 30.18 11.98
N GLU A 296 -7.79 30.21 12.32
CA GLU A 296 -8.40 31.30 13.12
C GLU A 296 -8.72 30.93 14.57
N CYS A 297 -8.45 29.71 15.04
CA CYS A 297 -8.56 29.38 16.45
C CYS A 297 -7.33 29.86 17.23
N HIS A 298 -7.32 31.19 17.48
CA HIS A 298 -6.61 32.01 18.49
C HIS A 298 -5.39 31.47 19.23
#